data_AF-Q94BW3-F1
#
_entry.id   AF-Q94BW3-F1
#
_cell.length_a   1.000
_cell.length_b   1.000
_cell.length_c   1.000
_cell.angle_alpha   90.00
_cell.angle_beta   90.00
_cell.angle_gamma   90.00
#
_symmetry.space_group_name_H-M   'P 1'
#
loop_
_entity.id
_entity.type
_entity.pdbx_description
1 polymer ?
#
loop_
_entity_poly.entity_id
_entity_poly.type
_entity_poly.pdbx_seq_one_letter_code
_entity_poly.pdbx_strand_id
1 'polypeptide(L)'
;MSPQGILHLPYLQLLILLPSSPFMVVEPHTLNYQTVTFTTKNATKTSYTQFIEALRAQLASGEEPHGIPVMRERSTVPDSKRFILVELSNWAADSPVTLAVDVTNAYVVAYRTGSQSFFLREDNPDPAIENLLPDTKRYTFPFSGSYTDLERVAGERREEILLGMDPLENAISALWISNLNQQRALARSLIVVIQMVAEAVRFRFIEYRVRESITRAEMFRPDPAMLSLENKWSALSNAVQQSNQGGVFSSPVELRSISNKPVYVGSVSDRVISGLAIMLFICRSTDRASSDQFIDHLLMIRPILADVADVATDADNDDTCADPEPTVRISGRNGLCVDVRDGKYNNGNPIQLWPCKQNSDVNQLWTLRRDGTIRSNGKCLTTNGYSAGDYVMIYDCRTPVTAASIWQFWANGTIINPQSALVLSAESGNPRTTLTVQADIYASRQGWLAGNNTEPFVTSIVGFNDLCMQANGDAMWVVECESSKAEQKWALYPDGSIRPHQDRDRCLTSTDNHSQGSIIIISSCSPGSEGQRWVFMNDGTILNLKNGLVMDVKGSDPSLHQIIIWPATGKPNQKWLPLL
;
A
#
# COMPACT_ATOMS: atom_id res chain seq x y z
N MET A 1 -79.37 -54.35 24.54
CA MET A 1 -80.36 -54.85 23.56
C MET A 1 -80.65 -53.73 22.58
N SER A 2 -80.22 -53.85 21.32
CA SER A 2 -80.81 -53.12 20.17
C SER A 2 -82.14 -53.83 19.75
N PRO A 3 -83.01 -53.32 18.84
CA PRO A 3 -82.75 -52.71 17.52
C PRO A 3 -83.53 -51.37 17.32
N GLN A 4 -83.69 -50.71 16.17
CA GLN A 4 -83.28 -50.90 14.75
C GLN A 4 -82.37 -49.70 14.32
N GLY A 5 -81.97 -49.41 13.06
CA GLY A 5 -82.34 -49.93 11.73
C GLY A 5 -81.31 -49.56 10.65
N ILE A 6 -81.74 -49.27 9.40
CA ILE A 6 -80.86 -49.10 8.22
C ILE A 6 -81.25 -47.88 7.37
N LEU A 7 -80.27 -47.13 6.85
CA LEU A 7 -80.37 -46.37 5.58
C LEU A 7 -78.97 -46.00 5.00
N HIS A 8 -78.87 -45.96 3.67
CA HIS A 8 -77.63 -45.69 2.91
C HIS A 8 -77.16 -44.22 2.95
N LEU A 9 -75.85 -44.00 2.81
CA LEU A 9 -75.23 -42.69 2.54
C LEU A 9 -74.32 -42.75 1.30
N PRO A 10 -74.39 -41.79 0.36
CA PRO A 10 -73.51 -41.72 -0.81
C PRO A 10 -72.26 -40.84 -0.59
N TYR A 11 -71.28 -40.99 -1.48
CA TYR A 11 -70.07 -40.16 -1.54
C TYR A 11 -70.38 -38.68 -1.79
N LEU A 12 -69.66 -37.77 -1.11
CA LEU A 12 -69.65 -36.35 -1.42
C LEU A 12 -68.22 -35.91 -1.79
N GLN A 13 -68.08 -35.30 -2.96
CA GLN A 13 -66.81 -34.90 -3.55
C GLN A 13 -66.61 -33.38 -3.36
N LEU A 14 -65.52 -32.97 -2.73
CA LEU A 14 -65.30 -31.58 -2.32
C LEU A 14 -64.73 -30.74 -3.48
N LEU A 15 -65.50 -29.77 -3.98
CA LEU A 15 -64.99 -28.75 -4.89
C LEU A 15 -64.20 -27.69 -4.11
N ILE A 16 -62.97 -27.40 -4.54
CA ILE A 16 -62.15 -26.29 -4.03
C ILE A 16 -62.34 -25.08 -4.95
N LEU A 17 -62.66 -23.93 -4.36
CA LEU A 17 -62.74 -22.64 -5.06
C LEU A 17 -61.33 -22.07 -5.28
N LEU A 18 -61.06 -21.62 -6.52
CA LEU A 18 -59.84 -20.89 -6.86
C LEU A 18 -59.98 -19.39 -6.52
N PRO A 19 -59.09 -18.79 -5.73
CA PRO A 19 -58.96 -17.34 -5.65
C PRO A 19 -58.12 -16.80 -6.82
N SER A 20 -58.50 -15.64 -7.33
CA SER A 20 -57.81 -14.92 -8.41
C SER A 20 -56.42 -14.44 -8.01
N SER A 21 -55.46 -14.55 -8.94
CA SER A 21 -54.07 -14.11 -8.76
C SER A 21 -53.96 -12.62 -8.40
N PRO A 22 -53.25 -12.23 -7.32
CA PRO A 22 -52.78 -10.87 -7.18
C PRO A 22 -51.61 -10.62 -8.16
N PHE A 23 -51.60 -9.47 -8.81
CA PHE A 23 -50.41 -8.98 -9.51
C PHE A 23 -49.26 -8.85 -8.50
N MET A 24 -48.12 -9.48 -8.77
CA MET A 24 -46.89 -9.15 -8.06
C MET A 24 -46.44 -7.76 -8.50
N VAL A 25 -46.72 -6.76 -7.66
CA VAL A 25 -45.97 -5.52 -7.68
C VAL A 25 -44.58 -5.85 -7.15
N VAL A 26 -43.58 -5.83 -8.03
CA VAL A 26 -42.19 -5.80 -7.59
C VAL A 26 -41.99 -4.44 -6.92
N GLU A 27 -41.88 -4.42 -5.60
CA GLU A 27 -41.46 -3.19 -4.90
C GLU A 27 -40.09 -2.77 -5.42
N PRO A 28 -39.86 -1.49 -5.74
CA PRO A 28 -38.53 -1.03 -6.11
C PRO A 28 -37.63 -1.20 -4.89
N HIS A 29 -36.73 -2.19 -4.94
CA HIS A 29 -35.70 -2.35 -3.92
C HIS A 29 -34.82 -1.11 -3.92
N THR A 30 -35.04 -0.22 -2.95
CA THR A 30 -34.22 0.98 -2.75
C THR A 30 -32.85 0.53 -2.26
N LEU A 31 -31.91 0.43 -3.20
CA LEU A 31 -30.52 0.05 -2.98
C LEU A 31 -29.84 1.13 -2.11
N ASN A 32 -29.87 0.93 -0.80
CA ASN A 32 -29.39 1.89 0.19
C ASN A 32 -27.86 1.78 0.35
N TYR A 33 -27.15 2.25 -0.67
CA TYR A 33 -25.69 2.35 -0.68
C TYR A 33 -25.18 3.34 0.37
N GLN A 34 -23.99 3.08 0.92
CA GLN A 34 -23.34 4.02 1.84
C GLN A 34 -22.94 5.29 1.11
N THR A 35 -23.04 6.43 1.80
CA THR A 35 -22.71 7.74 1.26
C THR A 35 -21.57 8.37 2.03
N VAL A 36 -20.56 8.88 1.32
CA VAL A 36 -19.56 9.84 1.84
C VAL A 36 -19.72 11.17 1.13
N THR A 37 -19.49 12.26 1.83
CA THR A 37 -19.74 13.61 1.32
C THR A 37 -18.48 14.47 1.37
N PHE A 38 -18.33 15.34 0.37
CA PHE A 38 -17.32 16.39 0.35
C PHE A 38 -17.93 17.70 -0.15
N THR A 39 -17.39 18.81 0.34
CA THR A 39 -17.77 20.14 -0.12
C THR A 39 -16.54 21.00 -0.34
N THR A 40 -16.53 21.77 -1.43
CA THR A 40 -15.52 22.83 -1.64
C THR A 40 -15.79 24.06 -0.76
N LYS A 41 -17.01 24.19 -0.21
CA LYS A 41 -17.42 25.28 0.69
C LYS A 41 -16.59 25.29 1.96
N ASN A 42 -15.67 26.26 2.07
CA ASN A 42 -14.70 26.36 3.16
C ASN A 42 -13.86 25.08 3.36
N ALA A 43 -13.54 24.39 2.26
CA ALA A 43 -12.72 23.19 2.31
C ALA A 43 -11.35 23.46 2.95
N THR A 44 -10.95 22.57 3.86
CA THR A 44 -9.63 22.56 4.48
C THR A 44 -8.90 21.27 4.11
N LYS A 45 -7.56 21.26 4.23
CA LYS A 45 -6.79 20.02 4.10
C LYS A 45 -7.28 18.91 5.05
N THR A 46 -7.73 19.28 6.25
CA THR A 46 -8.27 18.37 7.26
C THR A 46 -9.58 17.73 6.80
N SER A 47 -10.55 18.53 6.32
CA SER A 47 -11.82 17.99 5.84
C SER A 47 -11.67 17.15 4.57
N TYR A 48 -10.72 17.51 3.69
CA TYR A 48 -10.38 16.68 2.52
C TYR A 48 -9.74 15.34 2.94
N THR A 49 -8.81 15.36 3.89
CA THR A 49 -8.22 14.13 4.46
C THR A 49 -9.29 13.24 5.10
N GLN A 50 -10.19 13.81 5.89
CA GLN A 50 -11.30 13.09 6.52
C GLN A 50 -12.21 12.43 5.50
N PHE A 51 -12.50 13.12 4.39
CA PHE A 51 -13.27 12.58 3.27
C PHE A 51 -12.56 11.41 2.58
N ILE A 52 -11.27 11.55 2.24
CA ILE A 52 -10.49 10.51 1.56
C ILE A 52 -10.31 9.27 2.47
N GLU A 53 -10.02 9.47 3.77
CA GLU A 53 -9.92 8.36 4.73
C GLU A 53 -11.26 7.66 4.98
N ALA A 54 -12.38 8.40 5.04
CA ALA A 54 -13.70 7.79 5.14
C ALA A 54 -14.04 6.92 3.90
N LEU A 55 -13.65 7.36 2.70
CA LEU A 55 -13.83 6.59 1.48
C LEU A 55 -12.89 5.36 1.42
N ARG A 56 -11.62 5.49 1.83
CA ARG A 56 -10.69 4.36 1.99
C ARG A 56 -11.26 3.29 2.93
N ALA A 57 -11.76 3.70 4.10
CA ALA A 57 -12.30 2.79 5.10
C ALA A 57 -13.54 2.00 4.61
N GLN A 58 -14.36 2.58 3.73
CA GLN A 58 -15.49 1.85 3.12
C GLN A 58 -15.04 0.93 1.97
N LEU A 59 -14.02 1.33 1.20
CA LEU A 59 -13.50 0.55 0.07
C LEU A 59 -12.66 -0.67 0.50
N ALA A 60 -11.94 -0.57 1.62
CA ALA A 60 -11.16 -1.67 2.18
C ALA A 60 -12.05 -2.88 2.48
N SER A 61 -11.59 -4.07 2.10
CA SER A 61 -12.28 -5.34 2.36
C SER A 61 -12.25 -5.76 3.83
N GLY A 62 -11.17 -5.38 4.54
CA GLY A 62 -10.77 -5.92 5.85
C GLY A 62 -9.51 -6.79 5.75
N GLU A 63 -9.15 -7.25 4.55
CA GLU A 63 -7.89 -7.97 4.28
C GLU A 63 -6.75 -6.98 3.98
N GLU A 64 -5.56 -7.28 4.50
CA GLU A 64 -4.33 -6.48 4.34
C GLU A 64 -3.14 -7.36 3.90
N PRO A 65 -3.14 -7.92 2.67
CA PRO A 65 -2.01 -8.72 2.17
C PRO A 65 -0.72 -7.87 2.17
N HIS A 66 0.33 -8.40 2.82
CA HIS A 66 1.57 -7.69 3.14
C HIS A 66 1.37 -6.31 3.84
N GLY A 67 0.29 -6.18 4.63
CA GLY A 67 -0.01 -4.97 5.42
C GLY A 67 -0.50 -3.79 4.62
N ILE A 68 -1.05 -4.03 3.43
CA ILE A 68 -1.63 -2.99 2.58
C ILE A 68 -3.10 -3.36 2.34
N PRO A 69 -4.07 -2.48 2.66
CA PRO A 69 -5.48 -2.74 2.43
C PRO A 69 -5.77 -3.13 0.97
N VAL A 70 -6.59 -4.16 0.77
CA VAL A 70 -7.08 -4.54 -0.56
C VAL A 70 -8.60 -4.32 -0.68
N MET A 71 -9.04 -3.89 -1.86
CA MET A 71 -10.46 -3.80 -2.20
C MET A 71 -11.12 -5.19 -2.24
N ARG A 72 -12.46 -5.22 -2.31
CA ARG A 72 -13.21 -6.48 -2.31
C ARG A 72 -13.14 -7.17 -3.67
N GLU A 73 -12.94 -8.48 -3.63
CA GLU A 73 -13.05 -9.35 -4.80
C GLU A 73 -14.46 -9.29 -5.40
N ARG A 74 -14.59 -9.02 -6.70
CA ARG A 74 -15.88 -8.80 -7.37
C ARG A 74 -16.89 -9.94 -7.15
N SER A 75 -16.44 -11.19 -7.20
CA SER A 75 -17.29 -12.38 -7.01
C SER A 75 -17.96 -12.44 -5.63
N THR A 76 -17.39 -11.76 -4.63
CA THR A 76 -17.81 -11.79 -3.22
C THR A 76 -18.75 -10.64 -2.84
N VAL A 77 -18.89 -9.65 -3.72
CA VAL A 77 -19.68 -8.44 -3.45
C VAL A 77 -21.08 -8.59 -4.03
N PRO A 78 -22.14 -8.68 -3.21
CA PRO A 78 -23.51 -8.66 -3.72
C PRO A 78 -23.84 -7.28 -4.28
N ASP A 79 -24.64 -7.24 -5.36
CA ASP A 79 -25.04 -6.01 -6.06
C ASP A 79 -25.51 -4.89 -5.10
N SER A 80 -26.29 -5.26 -4.07
CA SER A 80 -26.79 -4.34 -3.04
C SER A 80 -25.74 -3.66 -2.15
N LYS A 81 -24.45 -4.03 -2.31
CA LYS A 81 -23.29 -3.42 -1.65
C LYS A 81 -22.17 -3.06 -2.65
N ARG A 82 -22.44 -3.12 -3.96
CA ARG A 82 -21.43 -2.95 -5.02
C ARG A 82 -20.94 -1.51 -5.20
N PHE A 83 -21.68 -0.51 -4.73
CA PHE A 83 -21.31 0.90 -4.89
C PHE A 83 -21.28 1.66 -3.57
N ILE A 84 -20.41 2.66 -3.53
CA ILE A 84 -20.44 3.77 -2.58
C ILE A 84 -20.90 5.02 -3.34
N LEU A 85 -21.77 5.80 -2.72
CA LEU A 85 -22.20 7.08 -3.23
C LEU A 85 -21.27 8.18 -2.70
N VAL A 86 -20.73 9.00 -3.60
CA VAL A 86 -19.85 10.11 -3.25
C VAL A 86 -20.54 11.41 -3.62
N GLU A 87 -21.06 12.13 -2.63
CA GLU A 87 -21.71 13.43 -2.85
C GLU A 87 -20.68 14.55 -2.86
N LEU A 88 -20.51 15.18 -4.03
CA LEU A 88 -19.68 16.37 -4.20
C LEU A 88 -20.58 17.60 -4.30
N SER A 89 -20.40 18.55 -3.38
CA SER A 89 -21.14 19.81 -3.36
C SER A 89 -20.21 21.00 -3.50
N ASN A 90 -20.72 22.08 -4.08
CA ASN A 90 -19.92 23.27 -4.38
C ASN A 90 -20.72 24.58 -4.14
N TRP A 91 -20.14 25.75 -4.45
CA TRP A 91 -20.80 27.05 -4.25
C TRP A 91 -21.94 27.32 -5.24
N ALA A 92 -21.80 26.87 -6.49
CA ALA A 92 -22.73 27.19 -7.56
C ALA A 92 -23.97 26.29 -7.66
N ALA A 93 -23.90 25.04 -7.19
CA ALA A 93 -24.97 24.05 -7.34
C ALA A 93 -25.95 24.07 -6.16
N ASP A 94 -27.26 24.05 -6.47
CA ASP A 94 -28.34 23.93 -5.48
C ASP A 94 -28.42 22.53 -4.84
N SER A 95 -27.79 21.53 -5.47
CA SER A 95 -27.78 20.13 -5.04
C SER A 95 -26.45 19.45 -5.38
N PRO A 96 -26.00 18.45 -4.61
CA PRO A 96 -24.74 17.76 -4.89
C PRO A 96 -24.80 16.94 -6.19
N VAL A 97 -23.62 16.74 -6.78
CA VAL A 97 -23.39 15.68 -7.78
C VAL A 97 -23.03 14.42 -7.01
N THR A 98 -23.84 13.36 -7.13
CA THR A 98 -23.59 12.08 -6.46
C THR A 98 -22.91 11.12 -7.43
N LEU A 99 -21.62 10.85 -7.27
CA LEU A 99 -20.93 9.80 -8.02
C LEU A 99 -21.34 8.43 -7.48
N ALA A 100 -21.39 7.42 -8.35
CA ALA A 100 -21.40 6.03 -7.95
C ALA A 100 -20.01 5.43 -8.20
N VAL A 101 -19.38 4.98 -7.12
CA VAL A 101 -18.02 4.43 -7.11
C VAL A 101 -18.10 2.93 -6.84
N ASP A 102 -17.59 2.11 -7.77
CA ASP A 102 -17.54 0.65 -7.65
C ASP A 102 -16.53 0.22 -6.56
N VAL A 103 -16.98 -0.55 -5.57
CA VAL A 103 -16.16 -0.95 -4.41
C VAL A 103 -15.06 -1.98 -4.72
N THR A 104 -15.04 -2.51 -5.94
CA THR A 104 -14.06 -3.52 -6.38
C THR A 104 -12.80 -2.89 -6.98
N ASN A 105 -12.87 -1.63 -7.43
CA ASN A 105 -11.78 -0.95 -8.15
C ASN A 105 -11.71 0.59 -7.93
N ALA A 106 -12.62 1.17 -7.14
CA ALA A 106 -12.81 2.60 -6.97
C ALA A 106 -13.07 3.39 -8.27
N TYR A 107 -13.65 2.76 -9.30
CA TYR A 107 -13.99 3.44 -10.54
C TYR A 107 -15.30 4.22 -10.36
N VAL A 108 -15.31 5.47 -10.84
CA VAL A 108 -16.57 6.20 -11.07
C VAL A 108 -17.24 5.55 -12.28
N VAL A 109 -18.38 4.89 -12.08
CA VAL A 109 -19.12 4.21 -13.16
C VAL A 109 -20.29 5.05 -13.67
N ALA A 110 -20.84 5.89 -12.80
CA ALA A 110 -21.91 6.83 -13.10
C ALA A 110 -21.86 8.03 -12.16
N TYR A 111 -22.63 9.07 -12.49
CA TYR A 111 -23.01 10.10 -11.53
C TYR A 111 -24.48 10.52 -11.69
N ARG A 112 -25.05 11.11 -10.64
CA ARG A 112 -26.41 11.61 -10.56
C ARG A 112 -26.41 13.13 -10.38
N THR A 113 -27.33 13.81 -11.06
CA THR A 113 -27.73 15.20 -10.76
C THR A 113 -29.26 15.28 -10.79
N GLY A 114 -29.88 15.58 -9.64
CA GLY A 114 -31.33 15.61 -9.46
C GLY A 114 -32.02 14.28 -9.83
N SER A 115 -32.83 14.31 -10.91
CA SER A 115 -33.56 13.16 -11.45
C SER A 115 -32.89 12.50 -12.66
N GLN A 116 -31.67 12.92 -13.02
CA GLN A 116 -30.90 12.38 -14.14
C GLN A 116 -29.69 11.58 -13.64
N SER A 117 -29.31 10.55 -14.38
CA SER A 117 -28.07 9.79 -14.16
C SER A 117 -27.30 9.63 -15.46
N PHE A 118 -25.98 9.70 -15.35
CA PHE A 118 -25.04 9.73 -16.46
C PHE A 118 -24.00 8.63 -16.24
N PHE A 119 -24.08 7.60 -17.07
CA PHE A 119 -23.23 6.41 -17.01
C PHE A 119 -22.09 6.52 -18.02
N LEU A 120 -20.93 5.99 -17.65
CA LEU A 120 -19.83 5.81 -18.58
C LEU A 120 -20.06 4.53 -19.40
N ARG A 121 -19.50 4.48 -20.62
CA ARG A 121 -19.59 3.30 -21.46
C ARG A 121 -18.76 2.18 -20.85
N GLU A 122 -19.34 1.00 -20.74
CA GLU A 122 -18.63 -0.21 -20.32
C GLU A 122 -18.18 -0.99 -21.56
N ASP A 123 -17.02 -1.64 -21.49
CA ASP A 123 -16.58 -2.58 -22.53
C ASP A 123 -17.23 -3.97 -22.33
N ASN A 124 -17.58 -4.31 -21.08
CA ASN A 124 -18.36 -5.49 -20.71
C ASN A 124 -19.51 -5.04 -19.77
N PRO A 125 -20.79 -5.23 -20.12
CA PRO A 125 -21.91 -4.83 -19.25
C PRO A 125 -21.92 -5.60 -17.93
N ASP A 126 -21.98 -4.89 -16.81
CA ASP A 126 -22.11 -5.48 -15.46
C ASP A 126 -23.58 -5.33 -14.97
N PRO A 127 -24.29 -6.42 -14.61
CA PRO A 127 -25.67 -6.34 -14.13
C PRO A 127 -25.88 -5.41 -12.93
N ALA A 128 -24.87 -5.26 -12.06
CA ALA A 128 -24.96 -4.32 -10.95
C ALA A 128 -24.97 -2.85 -11.42
N ILE A 129 -24.29 -2.55 -12.53
CA ILE A 129 -24.20 -1.21 -13.13
C ILE A 129 -25.40 -0.94 -14.05
N GLU A 130 -26.01 -1.97 -14.64
CA GLU A 130 -27.29 -1.85 -15.35
C GLU A 130 -28.45 -1.49 -14.40
N ASN A 131 -28.51 -2.14 -13.22
CA ASN A 131 -29.57 -1.92 -12.22
C ASN A 131 -29.31 -0.74 -11.24
N LEU A 132 -28.20 -0.03 -11.41
CA LEU A 132 -27.82 1.12 -10.59
C LEU A 132 -28.71 2.36 -10.89
N LEU A 133 -29.12 3.08 -9.83
CA LEU A 133 -29.92 4.32 -9.89
C LEU A 133 -31.25 4.19 -10.68
N PRO A 134 -32.13 3.21 -10.36
CA PRO A 134 -33.31 2.90 -11.17
C PRO A 134 -34.32 4.06 -11.28
N ASP A 135 -34.47 4.88 -10.23
CA ASP A 135 -35.43 5.99 -10.18
C ASP A 135 -34.95 7.26 -10.90
N THR A 136 -34.15 7.12 -11.96
CA THR A 136 -33.52 8.24 -12.66
C THR A 136 -33.64 8.13 -14.18
N LYS A 137 -33.65 9.27 -14.87
CA LYS A 137 -33.51 9.31 -16.33
C LYS A 137 -32.06 9.01 -16.70
N ARG A 138 -31.79 7.74 -17.03
CA ARG A 138 -30.49 7.24 -17.47
C ARG A 138 -30.07 7.81 -18.83
N TYR A 139 -28.82 8.27 -18.90
CA TYR A 139 -28.06 8.54 -20.12
C TYR A 139 -26.73 7.80 -20.02
N THR A 140 -26.21 7.31 -21.15
CA THR A 140 -24.88 6.67 -21.21
C THR A 140 -24.01 7.38 -22.23
N PHE A 141 -22.82 7.80 -21.82
CA PHE A 141 -21.84 8.44 -22.69
C PHE A 141 -21.30 7.46 -23.74
N PRO A 142 -20.81 7.95 -24.91
CA PRO A 142 -20.16 7.11 -25.92
C PRO A 142 -18.71 6.72 -25.56
N PHE A 143 -18.22 7.09 -24.38
CA PHE A 143 -16.84 6.91 -23.92
C PHE A 143 -16.79 6.26 -22.52
N SER A 144 -15.75 5.48 -22.25
CA SER A 144 -15.57 4.79 -20.96
C SER A 144 -14.92 5.69 -19.91
N GLY A 145 -14.88 5.21 -18.65
CA GLY A 145 -14.15 5.85 -17.56
C GLY A 145 -12.64 5.73 -17.65
N SER A 146 -12.10 5.06 -18.68
CA SER A 146 -10.65 4.97 -18.89
C SER A 146 -10.08 6.33 -19.30
N TYR A 147 -8.88 6.65 -18.82
CA TYR A 147 -8.25 7.93 -19.18
C TYR A 147 -8.00 8.08 -20.68
N THR A 148 -7.72 7.00 -21.41
CA THR A 148 -7.58 7.06 -22.88
C THR A 148 -8.87 7.56 -23.57
N ASP A 149 -10.04 7.14 -23.10
CA ASP A 149 -11.33 7.61 -23.63
C ASP A 149 -11.65 9.03 -23.15
N LEU A 150 -11.41 9.33 -21.87
CA LEU A 150 -11.65 10.65 -21.29
C LEU A 150 -10.75 11.75 -21.89
N GLU A 151 -9.44 11.51 -22.02
CA GLU A 151 -8.47 12.45 -22.62
C GLU A 151 -8.79 12.68 -24.11
N ARG A 152 -9.21 11.62 -24.83
CA ARG A 152 -9.65 11.70 -26.23
C ARG A 152 -10.86 12.60 -26.41
N VAL A 153 -11.85 12.53 -25.51
CA VAL A 153 -13.07 13.36 -25.58
C VAL A 153 -12.85 14.76 -25.01
N ALA A 154 -12.02 14.89 -23.96
CA ALA A 154 -11.56 16.17 -23.43
C ALA A 154 -10.64 16.93 -24.40
N GLY A 155 -9.99 16.24 -25.33
CA GLY A 155 -9.05 16.80 -26.31
C GLY A 155 -7.78 17.38 -25.70
N GLU A 156 -7.43 16.94 -24.49
CA GLU A 156 -6.32 17.39 -23.64
C GLU A 156 -5.93 16.22 -22.71
N ARG A 157 -4.64 16.07 -22.41
CA ARG A 157 -4.13 15.04 -21.50
C ARG A 157 -4.24 15.42 -20.03
N ARG A 158 -4.04 14.45 -19.12
CA ARG A 158 -3.99 14.70 -17.67
C ARG A 158 -2.91 15.71 -17.27
N GLU A 159 -1.72 15.64 -17.88
CA GLU A 159 -0.63 16.63 -17.71
C GLU A 159 -1.02 18.07 -18.16
N GLU A 160 -2.02 18.18 -19.03
CA GLU A 160 -2.55 19.44 -19.56
C GLU A 160 -3.71 20.02 -18.72
N ILE A 161 -4.28 19.23 -17.81
CA ILE A 161 -5.43 19.61 -16.97
C ILE A 161 -4.93 20.09 -15.60
N LEU A 162 -5.47 21.23 -15.14
CA LEU A 162 -5.21 21.74 -13.79
C LEU A 162 -6.09 21.01 -12.78
N LEU A 163 -5.51 20.67 -11.63
CA LEU A 163 -6.17 20.14 -10.44
C LEU A 163 -6.06 21.14 -9.28
N GLY A 164 -6.98 21.04 -8.33
CA GLY A 164 -7.09 21.94 -7.17
C GLY A 164 -8.55 22.29 -6.87
N MET A 165 -8.78 23.14 -5.86
CA MET A 165 -10.14 23.49 -5.45
C MET A 165 -10.93 24.22 -6.54
N ASP A 166 -10.34 25.18 -7.25
CA ASP A 166 -11.02 25.88 -8.36
C ASP A 166 -11.35 24.94 -9.54
N PRO A 167 -10.44 24.07 -10.02
CA PRO A 167 -10.80 23.03 -10.99
C PRO A 167 -11.92 22.10 -10.51
N LEU A 168 -11.92 21.70 -9.24
CA LEU A 168 -12.97 20.85 -8.67
C LEU A 168 -14.32 21.57 -8.56
N GLU A 169 -14.33 22.82 -8.13
CA GLU A 169 -15.51 23.71 -8.10
C GLU A 169 -16.17 23.81 -9.48
N ASN A 170 -15.36 24.03 -10.52
CA ASN A 170 -15.80 24.09 -11.90
C ASN A 170 -16.25 22.73 -12.44
N ALA A 171 -15.55 21.65 -12.08
CA ALA A 171 -15.92 20.29 -12.47
C ALA A 171 -17.27 19.87 -11.88
N ILE A 172 -17.52 20.13 -10.59
CA ILE A 172 -18.81 19.87 -9.94
C ILE A 172 -19.91 20.68 -10.63
N SER A 173 -19.67 21.97 -10.94
CA SER A 173 -20.63 22.81 -11.68
C SER A 173 -20.97 22.24 -13.06
N ALA A 174 -19.96 21.79 -13.82
CA ALA A 174 -20.16 21.23 -15.16
C ALA A 174 -20.94 19.91 -15.13
N LEU A 175 -20.62 19.02 -14.18
CA LEU A 175 -21.34 17.76 -13.98
C LEU A 175 -22.76 17.98 -13.43
N TRP A 176 -22.99 19.02 -12.61
CA TRP A 176 -24.32 19.38 -12.14
C TRP A 176 -25.23 19.83 -13.28
N ILE A 177 -24.72 20.68 -14.19
CA ILE A 177 -25.44 21.16 -15.38
C ILE A 177 -25.64 20.02 -16.41
N SER A 178 -24.64 19.14 -16.60
CA SER A 178 -24.68 18.00 -17.52
C SER A 178 -25.15 18.32 -18.95
N ASN A 179 -24.65 19.44 -19.52
CA ASN A 179 -24.99 19.82 -20.89
C ASN A 179 -24.41 18.82 -21.90
N LEU A 180 -25.27 17.96 -22.45
CA LEU A 180 -24.89 16.92 -23.42
C LEU A 180 -24.27 17.45 -24.72
N ASN A 181 -24.41 18.74 -25.03
CA ASN A 181 -23.71 19.39 -26.15
C ASN A 181 -22.25 19.77 -25.82
N GLN A 182 -21.84 19.64 -24.56
CA GLN A 182 -20.53 20.02 -24.03
C GLN A 182 -19.75 18.79 -23.50
N GLN A 183 -19.85 17.64 -24.16
CA GLN A 183 -19.21 16.39 -23.71
C GLN A 183 -17.70 16.54 -23.45
N ARG A 184 -17.01 17.41 -24.20
CA ARG A 184 -15.59 17.78 -23.95
C ARG A 184 -15.35 18.28 -22.53
N ALA A 185 -16.22 19.17 -22.03
CA ALA A 185 -16.13 19.71 -20.68
C ALA A 185 -16.50 18.66 -19.63
N LEU A 186 -17.49 17.80 -19.90
CA LEU A 186 -17.88 16.71 -19.00
C LEU A 186 -16.75 15.68 -18.85
N ALA A 187 -16.11 15.25 -19.94
CA ALA A 187 -14.95 14.36 -19.90
C ALA A 187 -13.77 14.97 -19.13
N ARG A 188 -13.44 16.25 -19.38
CA ARG A 188 -12.41 16.97 -18.61
C ARG A 188 -12.77 17.06 -17.12
N SER A 189 -14.03 17.29 -16.78
CA SER A 189 -14.50 17.39 -15.40
C SER A 189 -14.43 16.04 -14.68
N LEU A 190 -14.73 14.95 -15.38
CA LEU A 190 -14.54 13.59 -14.86
C LEU A 190 -13.06 13.28 -14.60
N ILE A 191 -12.13 13.72 -15.46
CA ILE A 191 -10.68 13.57 -15.18
C ILE A 191 -10.31 14.24 -13.86
N VAL A 192 -10.71 15.51 -13.65
CA VAL A 192 -10.45 16.26 -12.41
C VAL A 192 -11.02 15.50 -11.20
N VAL A 193 -12.28 15.08 -11.27
CA VAL A 193 -12.96 14.37 -10.17
C VAL A 193 -12.32 13.02 -9.87
N ILE A 194 -11.97 12.21 -10.88
CA ILE A 194 -11.35 10.90 -10.69
C ILE A 194 -9.95 11.06 -10.06
N GLN A 195 -9.13 12.00 -10.54
CA GLN A 195 -7.80 12.26 -9.97
C GLN A 195 -7.88 12.79 -8.52
N MET A 196 -8.85 13.67 -8.21
CA MET A 196 -8.99 14.26 -6.88
C MET A 196 -9.81 13.42 -5.88
N VAL A 197 -10.39 12.30 -6.30
CA VAL A 197 -11.14 11.37 -5.44
C VAL A 197 -10.54 9.96 -5.50
N ALA A 198 -10.66 9.27 -6.63
CA ALA A 198 -10.24 7.86 -6.74
C ALA A 198 -8.71 7.68 -6.66
N GLU A 199 -7.94 8.53 -7.35
CA GLU A 199 -6.48 8.42 -7.32
C GLU A 199 -5.89 8.90 -5.98
N ALA A 200 -6.51 9.92 -5.36
CA ALA A 200 -6.19 10.33 -3.99
C ALA A 200 -6.52 9.24 -2.95
N VAL A 201 -7.62 8.50 -3.12
CA VAL A 201 -7.92 7.31 -2.30
C VAL A 201 -6.84 6.25 -2.45
N ARG A 202 -6.39 5.95 -3.67
CA ARG A 202 -5.35 4.94 -3.94
C ARG A 202 -3.98 5.32 -3.41
N PHE A 203 -3.61 6.60 -3.47
CA PHE A 203 -2.27 7.07 -3.14
C PHE A 203 -2.23 8.29 -2.22
N ARG A 204 -1.55 8.17 -1.07
CA ARG A 204 -1.28 9.31 -0.17
C ARG A 204 -0.45 10.40 -0.82
N PHE A 205 0.37 10.05 -1.81
CA PHE A 205 1.09 11.02 -2.63
C PHE A 205 0.13 11.98 -3.36
N ILE A 206 -0.94 11.46 -3.97
CA ILE A 206 -1.90 12.26 -4.73
C ILE A 206 -2.79 13.06 -3.76
N GLU A 207 -3.21 12.45 -2.65
CA GLU A 207 -3.90 13.14 -1.56
C GLU A 207 -3.08 14.34 -1.02
N TYR A 208 -1.78 14.16 -0.77
CA TYR A 208 -0.87 15.23 -0.34
C TYR A 208 -0.86 16.41 -1.32
N ARG A 209 -0.83 16.17 -2.63
CA ARG A 209 -0.81 17.25 -3.64
C ARG A 209 -2.11 18.05 -3.66
N VAL A 210 -3.25 17.40 -3.41
CA VAL A 210 -4.52 18.12 -3.22
C VAL A 210 -4.56 18.87 -1.88
N ARG A 211 -4.01 18.31 -0.79
CA ARG A 211 -3.88 19.01 0.51
C ARG A 211 -3.00 20.25 0.43
N GLU A 212 -1.89 20.18 -0.31
CA GLU A 212 -1.02 21.33 -0.56
C GLU A 212 -1.75 22.39 -1.39
N SER A 213 -2.46 21.99 -2.46
CA SER A 213 -3.29 22.88 -3.26
C SER A 213 -4.33 23.64 -2.42
N ILE A 214 -5.02 22.96 -1.49
CA ILE A 214 -5.94 23.60 -0.54
C ILE A 214 -5.21 24.57 0.40
N THR A 215 -4.02 24.19 0.89
CA THR A 215 -3.25 24.97 1.88
C THR A 215 -2.67 26.25 1.27
N ARG A 216 -2.16 26.19 0.03
CA ARG A 216 -1.58 27.33 -0.69
C ARG A 216 -2.60 28.15 -1.49
N ALA A 217 -3.81 27.62 -1.69
CA ALA A 217 -4.80 28.13 -2.66
C ALA A 217 -4.25 28.19 -4.10
N GLU A 218 -3.41 27.22 -4.47
CA GLU A 218 -2.73 27.15 -5.77
C GLU A 218 -3.19 25.91 -6.55
N MET A 219 -3.42 26.06 -7.85
CA MET A 219 -3.70 24.94 -8.76
C MET A 219 -2.39 24.28 -9.20
N PHE A 220 -2.41 22.97 -9.43
CA PHE A 220 -1.26 22.21 -9.91
C PHE A 220 -1.58 21.40 -11.15
N ARG A 221 -0.54 20.97 -11.88
CA ARG A 221 -0.64 19.98 -12.96
C ARG A 221 -0.16 18.62 -12.45
N PRO A 222 -0.79 17.50 -12.83
CA PRO A 222 -0.25 16.17 -12.60
C PRO A 222 1.16 16.04 -13.16
N ASP A 223 2.13 15.75 -12.31
CA ASP A 223 3.52 15.54 -12.71
C ASP A 223 3.80 14.05 -13.02
N PRO A 224 4.98 13.71 -13.58
CA PRO A 224 5.29 12.34 -13.96
C PRO A 224 5.19 11.29 -12.85
N ALA A 225 5.44 11.63 -11.57
CA ALA A 225 5.28 10.68 -10.46
C ALA A 225 3.80 10.33 -10.26
N MET A 226 2.94 11.35 -10.12
CA MET A 226 1.49 11.18 -10.00
C MET A 226 0.94 10.35 -11.16
N LEU A 227 1.26 10.73 -12.40
CA LEU A 227 0.83 9.99 -13.59
C LEU A 227 1.37 8.55 -13.63
N SER A 228 2.59 8.31 -13.14
CA SER A 228 3.13 6.95 -13.07
C SER A 228 2.42 6.08 -12.02
N LEU A 229 2.03 6.65 -10.88
CA LEU A 229 1.27 5.95 -9.85
C LEU A 229 -0.12 5.52 -10.38
N GLU A 230 -0.86 6.45 -10.97
CA GLU A 230 -2.16 6.17 -11.62
C GLU A 230 -2.03 5.03 -12.66
N ASN A 231 -1.09 5.18 -13.59
CA ASN A 231 -0.87 4.23 -14.69
C ASN A 231 -0.31 2.87 -14.22
N LYS A 232 0.24 2.77 -13.00
CA LYS A 232 0.83 1.55 -12.43
C LYS A 232 0.08 1.00 -11.23
N TRP A 233 -1.04 1.58 -10.79
CA TRP A 233 -1.80 1.10 -9.63
C TRP A 233 -2.16 -0.38 -9.69
N SER A 234 -2.65 -0.86 -10.84
CA SER A 234 -2.94 -2.29 -11.06
C SER A 234 -1.65 -3.14 -11.05
N ALA A 235 -0.56 -2.65 -11.67
CA ALA A 235 0.72 -3.36 -11.70
C ALA A 235 1.39 -3.46 -10.31
N LEU A 236 1.30 -2.41 -9.50
CA LEU A 236 1.72 -2.40 -8.09
C LEU A 236 0.86 -3.38 -7.27
N SER A 237 -0.47 -3.32 -7.41
CA SER A 237 -1.38 -4.23 -6.71
C SER A 237 -1.07 -5.70 -7.02
N ASN A 238 -0.80 -6.01 -8.29
CA ASN A 238 -0.38 -7.34 -8.74
C ASN A 238 1.00 -7.75 -8.21
N ALA A 239 1.99 -6.84 -8.28
CA ALA A 239 3.35 -7.12 -7.82
C ALA A 239 3.42 -7.38 -6.31
N VAL A 240 2.60 -6.69 -5.50
CA VAL A 240 2.45 -6.94 -4.07
C VAL A 240 1.78 -8.29 -3.80
N GLN A 241 0.59 -8.54 -4.37
CA GLN A 241 -0.18 -9.76 -4.09
C GLN A 241 0.46 -11.05 -4.62
N GLN A 242 1.22 -10.98 -5.73
CA GLN A 242 2.00 -12.11 -6.25
C GLN A 242 3.49 -12.03 -5.87
N SER A 243 3.82 -11.33 -4.78
CA SER A 243 5.16 -11.36 -4.21
C SER A 243 5.36 -12.62 -3.35
N ASN A 244 6.61 -12.97 -3.05
CA ASN A 244 6.85 -14.05 -2.09
C ASN A 244 6.49 -13.60 -0.67
N GLN A 245 6.49 -14.54 0.29
CA GLN A 245 6.15 -14.25 1.70
C GLN A 245 6.91 -13.06 2.33
N GLY A 246 8.15 -12.80 1.91
CA GLY A 246 8.95 -11.66 2.36
C GLY A 246 8.57 -10.32 1.72
N GLY A 247 7.62 -10.31 0.78
CA GLY A 247 7.19 -9.14 0.02
C GLY A 247 8.07 -8.83 -1.19
N VAL A 248 8.84 -9.79 -1.72
CA VAL A 248 9.82 -9.56 -2.80
C VAL A 248 9.21 -9.90 -4.16
N PHE A 249 9.27 -8.95 -5.09
CA PHE A 249 8.60 -9.06 -6.39
C PHE A 249 9.36 -9.99 -7.35
N SER A 250 8.63 -10.74 -8.16
CA SER A 250 9.17 -11.54 -9.28
C SER A 250 9.71 -10.67 -10.43
N SER A 251 9.22 -9.43 -10.57
CA SER A 251 9.68 -8.43 -11.54
C SER A 251 9.44 -7.03 -11.00
N PRO A 252 10.35 -6.07 -11.23
CA PRO A 252 10.20 -4.72 -10.70
C PRO A 252 9.12 -3.91 -11.43
N VAL A 253 8.44 -3.04 -10.70
CA VAL A 253 7.52 -2.04 -11.27
C VAL A 253 8.27 -0.72 -11.44
N GLU A 254 8.32 -0.21 -12.67
CA GLU A 254 8.91 1.11 -12.98
C GLU A 254 7.88 2.23 -12.78
N LEU A 255 8.19 3.11 -11.82
CA LEU A 255 7.54 4.39 -11.56
C LEU A 255 8.44 5.55 -12.06
N ARG A 256 7.95 6.78 -11.93
CA ARG A 256 8.72 8.02 -12.14
C ARG A 256 8.76 8.83 -10.85
N SER A 257 9.81 9.64 -10.68
CA SER A 257 9.79 10.78 -9.75
C SER A 257 9.22 12.03 -10.43
N ILE A 258 8.93 13.09 -9.65
CA ILE A 258 8.51 14.41 -10.16
C ILE A 258 9.47 14.93 -11.26
N SER A 259 10.77 14.61 -11.14
CA SER A 259 11.82 14.97 -12.12
C SER A 259 11.89 14.06 -13.36
N ASN A 260 10.88 13.20 -13.58
CA ASN A 260 10.79 12.18 -14.63
C ASN A 260 11.93 11.13 -14.64
N LYS A 261 12.67 10.97 -13.54
CA LYS A 261 13.67 9.90 -13.40
C LYS A 261 12.98 8.56 -13.10
N PRO A 262 13.45 7.42 -13.64
CA PRO A 262 12.93 6.10 -13.29
C PRO A 262 13.12 5.81 -11.80
N VAL A 263 12.12 5.18 -11.20
CA VAL A 263 12.15 4.64 -9.84
C VAL A 263 11.68 3.20 -9.91
N TYR A 264 12.58 2.24 -9.64
CA TYR A 264 12.26 0.81 -9.71
C TYR A 264 11.88 0.30 -8.33
N VAL A 265 10.67 -0.24 -8.22
CA VAL A 265 10.13 -0.88 -7.01
C VAL A 265 10.23 -2.40 -7.18
N GLY A 266 10.96 -3.06 -6.28
CA GLY A 266 11.19 -4.51 -6.27
C GLY A 266 10.68 -5.23 -5.01
N SER A 267 10.16 -4.52 -4.01
CA SER A 267 9.56 -5.13 -2.82
C SER A 267 8.47 -4.27 -2.17
N VAL A 268 7.62 -4.88 -1.35
CA VAL A 268 6.68 -4.15 -0.45
C VAL A 268 7.42 -3.29 0.57
N SER A 269 8.67 -3.64 0.88
CA SER A 269 9.55 -2.97 1.84
C SER A 269 10.18 -1.70 1.27
N ASP A 270 10.13 -1.48 -0.05
CA ASP A 270 10.63 -0.27 -0.68
C ASP A 270 9.81 0.94 -0.22
N ARG A 271 10.47 1.99 0.28
CA ARG A 271 9.79 3.04 1.07
C ARG A 271 8.72 3.81 0.29
N VAL A 272 8.74 3.79 -1.03
CA VAL A 272 7.70 4.35 -1.92
C VAL A 272 6.35 3.64 -1.75
N ILE A 273 6.34 2.35 -1.41
CA ILE A 273 5.11 1.56 -1.23
C ILE A 273 4.27 2.03 -0.04
N SER A 274 4.84 2.70 0.97
CA SER A 274 4.02 3.27 2.07
C SER A 274 3.04 4.38 1.60
N GLY A 275 3.23 4.89 0.38
CA GLY A 275 2.30 5.79 -0.29
C GLY A 275 1.10 5.11 -0.97
N LEU A 276 1.13 3.80 -1.21
CA LEU A 276 0.04 3.00 -1.76
C LEU A 276 -0.95 2.67 -0.63
N ALA A 277 -2.08 3.38 -0.58
CA ALA A 277 -3.02 3.32 0.54
C ALA A 277 -4.06 2.20 0.41
N ILE A 278 -4.40 1.79 -0.81
CA ILE A 278 -5.32 0.68 -1.07
C ILE A 278 -5.08 0.06 -2.45
N MET A 279 -5.15 -1.27 -2.53
CA MET A 279 -4.89 -2.06 -3.73
C MET A 279 -6.15 -2.54 -4.43
N LEU A 280 -6.04 -2.75 -5.74
CA LEU A 280 -6.99 -3.55 -6.52
C LEU A 280 -6.88 -5.02 -6.08
N PHE A 281 -8.00 -5.72 -5.92
CA PHE A 281 -7.97 -7.18 -5.71
C PHE A 281 -7.45 -7.89 -6.97
N ILE A 282 -6.50 -8.81 -6.80
CA ILE A 282 -5.91 -9.60 -7.89
C ILE A 282 -6.08 -11.09 -7.64
N CYS A 283 -5.74 -11.57 -6.44
CA CYS A 283 -5.77 -12.98 -6.07
C CYS A 283 -5.87 -13.13 -4.55
N ARG A 284 -6.27 -14.31 -4.08
CA ARG A 284 -6.25 -14.68 -2.66
C ARG A 284 -4.88 -15.23 -2.30
N SER A 285 -4.30 -14.75 -1.20
CA SER A 285 -3.08 -15.35 -0.63
C SER A 285 -3.30 -16.85 -0.39
N THR A 286 -2.26 -17.67 -0.62
CA THR A 286 -2.29 -19.11 -0.33
C THR A 286 -2.53 -19.39 1.15
N ASP A 287 -2.12 -18.48 2.03
CA ASP A 287 -2.25 -18.62 3.47
C ASP A 287 -3.54 -17.99 3.98
N ARG A 288 -4.61 -18.81 4.08
CA ARG A 288 -5.86 -18.47 4.79
C ARG A 288 -5.69 -18.19 6.30
N ALA A 289 -4.46 -18.11 6.81
CA ALA A 289 -4.11 -17.72 8.16
C ALA A 289 -3.64 -16.25 8.28
N SER A 290 -3.56 -15.51 7.16
CA SER A 290 -2.72 -14.31 7.09
C SER A 290 -3.33 -12.98 7.60
N SER A 291 -4.65 -12.90 7.84
CA SER A 291 -5.29 -11.64 8.27
C SER A 291 -4.78 -11.14 9.63
N ASP A 292 -4.42 -12.04 10.55
CA ASP A 292 -3.73 -11.68 11.81
C ASP A 292 -2.19 -11.72 11.69
N GLN A 293 -1.62 -12.41 10.69
CA GLN A 293 -0.17 -12.70 10.65
C GLN A 293 0.70 -11.50 10.31
N PHE A 294 0.19 -10.48 9.60
CA PHE A 294 1.04 -9.32 9.27
C PHE A 294 1.31 -8.44 10.50
N ILE A 295 0.33 -8.27 11.37
CA ILE A 295 0.53 -7.60 12.67
C ILE A 295 1.37 -8.50 13.59
N ASP A 296 1.20 -9.82 13.58
CA ASP A 296 2.08 -10.77 14.28
C ASP A 296 3.54 -10.72 13.80
N HIS A 297 3.81 -10.49 12.51
CA HIS A 297 5.18 -10.31 11.98
C HIS A 297 5.79 -8.93 12.28
N LEU A 298 4.99 -7.97 12.78
CA LEU A 298 5.43 -6.65 13.24
C LEU A 298 5.44 -6.49 14.77
N LEU A 299 4.64 -7.27 15.51
CA LEU A 299 4.45 -7.17 16.97
C LEU A 299 4.64 -8.49 17.76
N MET A 300 4.84 -9.63 17.09
CA MET A 300 5.23 -10.94 17.64
C MET A 300 4.40 -11.51 18.81
N ILE A 301 3.26 -12.16 18.53
CA ILE A 301 2.60 -13.06 19.50
C ILE A 301 2.16 -14.39 18.85
N ARG A 302 3.09 -15.34 18.63
CA ARG A 302 2.73 -16.76 18.46
C ARG A 302 3.61 -17.76 19.22
N PRO A 303 3.01 -18.84 19.77
CA PRO A 303 3.75 -20.02 20.20
C PRO A 303 4.19 -20.86 18.98
N ILE A 304 5.25 -21.64 19.16
CA ILE A 304 5.85 -22.45 18.09
C ILE A 304 5.07 -23.75 17.91
N LEU A 305 4.36 -23.89 16.79
CA LEU A 305 4.03 -25.17 16.17
C LEU A 305 4.19 -25.05 14.66
N ALA A 306 4.97 -25.96 14.08
CA ALA A 306 5.13 -26.08 12.63
C ALA A 306 4.26 -27.24 12.15
N ASP A 307 3.13 -26.93 11.51
CA ASP A 307 2.38 -27.91 10.73
C ASP A 307 2.80 -27.79 9.26
N VAL A 308 3.54 -28.80 8.81
CA VAL A 308 3.79 -29.03 7.38
C VAL A 308 2.55 -29.70 6.81
N ALA A 309 1.63 -28.91 6.28
CA ALA A 309 0.51 -29.43 5.50
C ALA A 309 0.99 -29.69 4.06
N ASP A 310 0.98 -30.96 3.63
CA ASP A 310 1.25 -31.34 2.25
C ASP A 310 0.22 -30.70 1.30
N VAL A 311 0.66 -29.74 0.49
CA VAL A 311 -0.16 -29.18 -0.59
C VAL A 311 -0.19 -30.17 -1.76
N ALA A 312 -1.17 -31.07 -1.72
CA ALA A 312 -1.57 -31.83 -2.89
C ALA A 312 -2.10 -30.87 -3.98
N THR A 313 -1.66 -31.08 -5.21
CA THR A 313 -1.99 -30.21 -6.34
C THR A 313 -3.40 -30.49 -6.89
N ASP A 314 -4.39 -29.70 -6.46
CA ASP A 314 -5.62 -29.51 -7.24
C ASP A 314 -5.41 -28.34 -8.22
N ALA A 315 -5.14 -28.69 -9.48
CA ALA A 315 -4.91 -27.74 -10.56
C ALA A 315 -6.23 -27.38 -11.27
N ASP A 316 -7.10 -26.59 -10.63
CA ASP A 316 -8.19 -25.85 -11.32
C ASP A 316 -8.82 -24.70 -10.49
N ASN A 317 -8.02 -23.88 -9.79
CA ASN A 317 -8.53 -22.70 -9.05
C ASN A 317 -7.64 -21.46 -9.26
N ASP A 318 -7.96 -20.71 -10.34
CA ASP A 318 -7.20 -19.61 -10.95
C ASP A 318 -6.95 -18.39 -10.01
N ASP A 319 -7.76 -18.22 -8.97
CA ASP A 319 -7.73 -17.04 -8.08
C ASP A 319 -6.67 -17.08 -6.96
N THR A 320 -5.73 -18.02 -6.96
CA THR A 320 -4.75 -18.19 -5.87
C THR A 320 -3.40 -17.55 -6.22
N CYS A 321 -2.86 -16.70 -5.33
CA CYS A 321 -1.61 -15.99 -5.60
C CYS A 321 -0.40 -16.92 -5.77
N ALA A 322 0.49 -16.57 -6.70
CA ALA A 322 1.75 -17.26 -6.88
C ALA A 322 2.77 -16.88 -5.79
N ASP A 323 3.60 -17.83 -5.36
CA ASP A 323 4.74 -17.62 -4.47
C ASP A 323 6.06 -17.78 -5.27
N PRO A 324 6.63 -16.69 -5.81
CA PRO A 324 7.80 -16.75 -6.69
C PRO A 324 9.11 -17.00 -5.93
N GLU A 325 10.13 -17.49 -6.64
CA GLU A 325 11.51 -17.64 -6.13
C GLU A 325 12.45 -16.57 -6.74
N PRO A 326 12.32 -15.28 -6.39
CA PRO A 326 13.04 -14.20 -7.07
C PRO A 326 14.54 -14.25 -6.79
N THR A 327 15.34 -13.86 -7.80
CA THR A 327 16.81 -13.71 -7.67
C THR A 327 17.16 -12.23 -7.64
N VAL A 328 17.66 -11.78 -6.49
CA VAL A 328 17.84 -10.35 -6.16
C VAL A 328 19.18 -10.11 -5.46
N ARG A 329 19.62 -8.86 -5.43
CA ARG A 329 20.61 -8.41 -4.43
C ARG A 329 19.93 -8.27 -3.07
N ILE A 330 20.69 -8.49 -2.01
CA ILE A 330 20.31 -8.17 -0.63
C ILE A 330 21.26 -7.07 -0.18
N SER A 331 20.73 -5.89 0.11
CA SER A 331 21.50 -4.72 0.60
C SER A 331 21.12 -4.42 2.05
N GLY A 332 22.01 -3.78 2.80
CA GLY A 332 21.82 -3.54 4.24
C GLY A 332 22.71 -2.45 4.77
N ARG A 333 23.42 -2.70 5.88
CA ARG A 333 24.20 -1.69 6.62
C ARG A 333 25.06 -0.82 5.68
N ASN A 334 24.87 0.50 5.76
CA ASN A 334 25.57 1.51 4.93
C ASN A 334 25.34 1.40 3.41
N GLY A 335 24.29 0.70 2.96
CA GLY A 335 24.05 0.49 1.52
C GLY A 335 24.98 -0.54 0.88
N LEU A 336 25.68 -1.33 1.68
CA LEU A 336 26.52 -2.44 1.22
C LEU A 336 25.66 -3.69 0.99
N CYS A 337 26.09 -4.54 0.06
CA CYS A 337 25.42 -5.77 -0.33
C CYS A 337 26.01 -7.01 0.37
N VAL A 338 25.16 -8.02 0.56
CA VAL A 338 25.53 -9.37 0.99
C VAL A 338 26.30 -10.05 -0.16
N ASP A 339 27.57 -10.36 0.09
CA ASP A 339 28.54 -10.77 -0.92
C ASP A 339 29.27 -12.07 -0.50
N VAL A 340 29.36 -13.04 -1.42
CA VAL A 340 30.21 -14.23 -1.22
C VAL A 340 31.66 -13.81 -1.48
N ARG A 341 32.49 -13.83 -0.42
CA ARG A 341 33.83 -13.21 -0.40
C ARG A 341 34.72 -13.68 -1.55
N ASP A 342 35.35 -12.72 -2.22
CA ASP A 342 36.26 -12.93 -3.36
C ASP A 342 35.64 -13.75 -4.52
N GLY A 343 34.32 -13.89 -4.58
CA GLY A 343 33.62 -14.72 -5.57
C GLY A 343 33.84 -16.23 -5.44
N LYS A 344 34.35 -16.71 -4.30
CA LYS A 344 34.76 -18.11 -4.11
C LYS A 344 33.67 -18.95 -3.43
N TYR A 345 33.42 -20.13 -3.97
CA TYR A 345 32.33 -21.02 -3.54
C TYR A 345 32.81 -22.30 -2.84
N ASN A 346 34.06 -22.35 -2.37
CA ASN A 346 34.47 -23.43 -1.47
C ASN A 346 33.65 -23.36 -0.16
N ASN A 347 33.25 -24.53 0.36
CA ASN A 347 32.45 -24.59 1.58
C ASN A 347 33.19 -23.92 2.74
N GLY A 348 32.46 -23.14 3.53
CA GLY A 348 33.02 -22.35 4.63
C GLY A 348 33.62 -21.01 4.20
N ASN A 349 33.62 -20.64 2.92
CA ASN A 349 34.02 -19.29 2.53
C ASN A 349 33.03 -18.26 3.13
N PRO A 350 33.48 -17.25 3.87
CA PRO A 350 32.57 -16.36 4.59
C PRO A 350 31.75 -15.45 3.67
N ILE A 351 30.56 -15.09 4.14
CA ILE A 351 29.76 -14.02 3.56
C ILE A 351 30.15 -12.69 4.21
N GLN A 352 30.13 -11.62 3.44
CA GLN A 352 30.60 -10.31 3.87
C GLN A 352 29.68 -9.17 3.39
N LEU A 353 29.89 -7.97 3.95
CA LEU A 353 29.47 -6.73 3.30
C LEU A 353 30.46 -6.33 2.20
N TRP A 354 29.95 -5.95 1.03
CA TRP A 354 30.75 -5.38 -0.06
C TRP A 354 29.94 -4.33 -0.83
N PRO A 355 30.55 -3.33 -1.48
CA PRO A 355 29.83 -2.42 -2.38
C PRO A 355 28.96 -3.18 -3.39
N CYS A 356 27.71 -2.74 -3.55
CA CYS A 356 26.76 -3.35 -4.47
C CYS A 356 27.21 -3.19 -5.93
N LYS A 357 27.36 -4.30 -6.64
CA LYS A 357 27.79 -4.34 -8.04
C LYS A 357 26.58 -4.37 -8.95
N GLN A 358 26.44 -3.36 -9.83
CA GLN A 358 25.35 -3.30 -10.81
C GLN A 358 25.55 -4.19 -12.05
N ASN A 359 26.44 -5.19 -11.96
CA ASN A 359 26.64 -6.23 -12.97
C ASN A 359 25.94 -7.54 -12.56
N SER A 360 26.01 -8.57 -13.41
CA SER A 360 25.41 -9.88 -13.17
C SER A 360 26.35 -10.86 -12.43
N ASP A 361 27.29 -10.38 -11.62
CA ASP A 361 28.20 -11.25 -10.87
C ASP A 361 27.41 -12.04 -9.81
N VAL A 362 27.35 -13.36 -9.97
CA VAL A 362 26.53 -14.26 -9.16
C VAL A 362 26.80 -14.19 -7.65
N ASN A 363 27.99 -13.72 -7.24
CA ASN A 363 28.39 -13.64 -5.82
C ASN A 363 27.66 -12.55 -5.01
N GLN A 364 26.84 -11.70 -5.63
CA GLN A 364 25.90 -10.81 -4.95
C GLN A 364 24.43 -11.07 -5.33
N LEU A 365 24.17 -12.10 -6.12
CA LEU A 365 22.81 -12.50 -6.52
C LEU A 365 22.36 -13.68 -5.67
N TRP A 366 21.20 -13.50 -5.05
CA TRP A 366 20.60 -14.43 -4.10
C TRP A 366 19.19 -14.80 -4.54
N THR A 367 18.98 -16.07 -4.86
CA THR A 367 17.64 -16.63 -5.09
C THR A 367 17.00 -16.92 -3.73
N LEU A 368 15.87 -16.29 -3.46
CA LEU A 368 15.03 -16.56 -2.30
C LEU A 368 14.12 -17.74 -2.63
N ARG A 369 14.29 -18.88 -1.96
CA ARG A 369 13.58 -20.13 -2.28
C ARG A 369 12.43 -20.38 -1.32
N ARG A 370 11.39 -21.07 -1.81
CA ARG A 370 10.20 -21.46 -1.01
C ARG A 370 10.51 -22.45 0.10
N ASP A 371 11.61 -23.19 -0.01
CA ASP A 371 12.13 -24.06 1.06
C ASP A 371 12.84 -23.30 2.18
N GLY A 372 12.78 -21.95 2.20
CA GLY A 372 13.43 -21.09 3.18
C GLY A 372 14.94 -20.93 2.98
N THR A 373 15.53 -21.49 1.92
CA THR A 373 16.96 -21.28 1.64
C THR A 373 17.20 -19.99 0.85
N ILE A 374 18.30 -19.31 1.17
CA ILE A 374 18.79 -18.16 0.41
C ILE A 374 20.02 -18.65 -0.37
N ARG A 375 19.97 -18.67 -1.71
CA ARG A 375 20.96 -19.39 -2.54
C ARG A 375 21.76 -18.49 -3.48
N SER A 376 23.06 -18.74 -3.61
CA SER A 376 23.94 -18.11 -4.60
C SER A 376 24.79 -19.20 -5.29
N ASN A 377 24.82 -19.20 -6.62
CA ASN A 377 25.55 -20.17 -7.46
C ASN A 377 25.33 -21.66 -7.05
N GLY A 378 24.08 -22.04 -6.77
CA GLY A 378 23.70 -23.39 -6.36
C GLY A 378 24.02 -23.76 -4.89
N LYS A 379 24.69 -22.87 -4.13
CA LYS A 379 25.02 -23.05 -2.72
C LYS A 379 24.15 -22.17 -1.82
N CYS A 380 24.08 -22.53 -0.53
CA CYS A 380 23.17 -21.96 0.45
C CYS A 380 23.89 -21.03 1.43
N LEU A 381 23.26 -19.89 1.73
CA LEU A 381 23.57 -19.06 2.90
C LEU A 381 23.40 -19.92 4.16
N THR A 382 24.47 -20.11 4.93
CA THR A 382 24.50 -21.09 6.02
C THR A 382 25.17 -20.49 7.24
N THR A 383 24.58 -20.61 8.42
CA THR A 383 25.26 -20.25 9.67
C THR A 383 26.27 -21.31 10.08
N ASN A 384 27.44 -20.91 10.58
CA ASN A 384 28.46 -21.84 11.09
C ASN A 384 28.02 -22.54 12.40
N GLY A 385 27.12 -21.91 13.16
CA GLY A 385 26.56 -22.43 14.39
C GLY A 385 25.33 -21.65 14.84
N TYR A 386 24.83 -21.96 16.03
CA TYR A 386 23.60 -21.38 16.60
C TYR A 386 23.88 -20.48 17.83
N SER A 387 25.12 -19.98 17.98
CA SER A 387 25.50 -19.06 19.05
C SER A 387 25.68 -17.64 18.51
N ALA A 388 25.34 -16.64 19.33
CA ALA A 388 25.58 -15.24 18.96
C ALA A 388 27.08 -15.01 18.72
N GLY A 389 27.42 -14.43 17.57
CA GLY A 389 28.80 -14.26 17.10
C GLY A 389 29.29 -15.31 16.10
N ASP A 390 28.57 -16.42 15.91
CA ASP A 390 28.88 -17.38 14.83
C ASP A 390 28.80 -16.68 13.46
N TYR A 391 29.78 -16.96 12.59
CA TYR A 391 29.84 -16.35 11.26
C TYR A 391 28.93 -17.05 10.25
N VAL A 392 28.54 -16.33 9.21
CA VAL A 392 27.72 -16.85 8.10
C VAL A 392 28.61 -17.10 6.88
N MET A 393 28.37 -18.22 6.20
CA MET A 393 29.22 -18.78 5.15
C MET A 393 28.41 -19.30 3.97
N ILE A 394 29.09 -19.47 2.84
CA ILE A 394 28.57 -20.25 1.71
C ILE A 394 28.85 -21.74 1.95
N TYR A 395 27.84 -22.59 1.75
CA TYR A 395 27.97 -24.03 1.92
C TYR A 395 27.07 -24.80 0.94
N ASP A 396 27.36 -26.07 0.69
CA ASP A 396 26.48 -26.93 -0.11
C ASP A 396 25.07 -27.01 0.47
N CYS A 397 24.06 -26.77 -0.37
CA CYS A 397 22.67 -27.07 -0.04
C CYS A 397 22.51 -28.59 0.06
N ARG A 398 22.32 -29.11 1.28
CA ARG A 398 22.12 -30.56 1.50
C ARG A 398 20.71 -31.00 1.11
N THR A 399 20.54 -32.30 0.91
CA THR A 399 19.23 -32.95 0.74
C THR A 399 19.16 -34.12 1.73
N PRO A 400 18.28 -34.10 2.75
CA PRO A 400 17.36 -33.01 3.11
C PRO A 400 18.09 -31.71 3.49
N VAL A 401 17.39 -30.57 3.36
CA VAL A 401 17.93 -29.25 3.73
C VAL A 401 18.12 -29.19 5.25
N THR A 402 19.26 -28.66 5.70
CA THR A 402 19.59 -28.53 7.12
C THR A 402 19.08 -27.24 7.72
N ALA A 403 18.67 -27.27 8.99
CA ALA A 403 18.17 -26.10 9.72
C ALA A 403 19.13 -24.89 9.76
N ALA A 404 20.44 -25.10 9.62
CA ALA A 404 21.46 -24.04 9.53
C ALA A 404 21.44 -23.22 8.22
N SER A 405 20.74 -23.71 7.19
CA SER A 405 20.59 -23.04 5.88
C SER A 405 19.18 -22.51 5.62
N ILE A 406 18.28 -22.64 6.60
CA ILE A 406 16.92 -22.09 6.56
C ILE A 406 16.94 -20.66 7.13
N TRP A 407 16.26 -19.75 6.45
CA TRP A 407 16.08 -18.36 6.86
C TRP A 407 14.64 -17.92 6.57
N GLN A 408 14.12 -17.00 7.37
CA GLN A 408 12.94 -16.21 7.00
C GLN A 408 13.41 -14.76 6.76
N PHE A 409 13.06 -14.19 5.62
CA PHE A 409 13.28 -12.78 5.31
C PHE A 409 11.94 -12.06 5.45
N TRP A 410 11.76 -11.30 6.53
CA TRP A 410 10.51 -10.58 6.79
C TRP A 410 10.49 -9.22 6.09
N ALA A 411 9.29 -8.76 5.71
CA ALA A 411 9.09 -7.45 5.08
C ALA A 411 9.56 -6.25 5.93
N ASN A 412 9.71 -6.41 7.25
CA ASN A 412 10.29 -5.41 8.14
C ASN A 412 11.83 -5.26 7.98
N GLY A 413 12.46 -6.10 7.17
CA GLY A 413 13.89 -6.07 6.82
C GLY A 413 14.79 -6.97 7.68
N THR A 414 14.25 -7.82 8.55
CA THR A 414 15.03 -8.77 9.34
C THR A 414 15.16 -10.12 8.61
N ILE A 415 16.35 -10.72 8.66
CA ILE A 415 16.63 -12.07 8.14
C ILE A 415 16.99 -12.96 9.34
N ILE A 416 16.10 -13.87 9.73
CA ILE A 416 16.23 -14.72 10.92
C ILE A 416 16.51 -16.18 10.56
N ASN A 417 17.34 -16.87 11.35
CA ASN A 417 17.43 -18.32 11.32
C ASN A 417 16.43 -18.92 12.34
N PRO A 418 15.36 -19.61 11.92
CA PRO A 418 14.28 -20.03 12.82
C PRO A 418 14.71 -21.09 13.85
N GLN A 419 15.80 -21.82 13.61
CA GLN A 419 16.32 -22.84 14.54
C GLN A 419 16.98 -22.25 15.80
N SER A 420 17.50 -21.03 15.71
CA SER A 420 18.21 -20.34 16.79
C SER A 420 17.55 -19.05 17.25
N ALA A 421 16.58 -18.54 16.47
CA ALA A 421 16.03 -17.18 16.57
C ALA A 421 17.08 -16.06 16.49
N LEU A 422 18.28 -16.35 15.97
CA LEU A 422 19.33 -15.36 15.72
C LEU A 422 19.20 -14.77 14.31
N VAL A 423 19.58 -13.51 14.16
CA VAL A 423 19.39 -12.72 12.92
C VAL A 423 20.70 -12.38 12.24
N LEU A 424 20.68 -12.35 10.91
CA LEU A 424 21.81 -11.94 10.06
C LEU A 424 22.21 -10.51 10.41
N SER A 425 23.46 -10.33 10.82
CA SER A 425 23.96 -9.09 11.42
C SER A 425 25.35 -8.76 10.88
N ALA A 426 25.57 -7.48 10.58
CA ALA A 426 26.87 -6.96 10.19
C ALA A 426 27.44 -6.10 11.33
N GLU A 427 28.27 -6.68 12.20
CA GLU A 427 28.73 -6.02 13.44
C GLU A 427 29.61 -4.77 13.20
N SER A 428 30.24 -4.65 12.03
CA SER A 428 30.91 -3.42 11.57
C SER A 428 30.34 -2.93 10.23
N GLY A 429 30.30 -1.60 10.05
CA GLY A 429 29.79 -0.95 8.84
C GLY A 429 30.77 -0.86 7.67
N ASN A 430 31.99 -1.38 7.83
CA ASN A 430 33.03 -1.30 6.79
C ASN A 430 32.87 -2.42 5.73
N PRO A 431 33.30 -2.19 4.47
CA PRO A 431 33.49 -3.26 3.50
C PRO A 431 34.38 -4.38 4.03
N ARG A 432 34.16 -5.60 3.52
CA ARG A 432 34.84 -6.85 3.90
C ARG A 432 34.49 -7.38 5.29
N THR A 433 33.71 -6.67 6.11
CA THR A 433 33.14 -7.18 7.36
C THR A 433 32.43 -8.51 7.12
N THR A 434 32.83 -9.56 7.85
CA THR A 434 32.15 -10.86 7.83
C THR A 434 30.77 -10.75 8.48
N LEU A 435 29.74 -11.35 7.88
CA LEU A 435 28.41 -11.42 8.49
C LEU A 435 28.35 -12.48 9.59
N THR A 436 27.54 -12.23 10.62
CA THR A 436 27.34 -13.11 11.79
C THR A 436 25.87 -13.29 12.09
N VAL A 437 25.53 -14.30 12.89
CA VAL A 437 24.23 -14.39 13.56
C VAL A 437 24.31 -13.77 14.95
N GLN A 438 23.32 -12.97 15.34
CA GLN A 438 23.26 -12.28 16.64
C GLN A 438 21.85 -12.33 17.22
N ALA A 439 21.72 -12.02 18.52
CA ALA A 439 20.42 -11.81 19.14
C ALA A 439 19.65 -10.67 18.44
N ASP A 440 18.35 -10.82 18.22
CA ASP A 440 17.55 -9.79 17.57
C ASP A 440 17.29 -8.61 18.51
N ILE A 441 17.77 -7.44 18.09
CA ILE A 441 17.52 -6.15 18.73
C ILE A 441 16.91 -5.15 17.75
N TYR A 442 16.51 -5.59 16.55
CA TYR A 442 16.03 -4.73 15.47
C TYR A 442 16.94 -3.53 15.19
N ALA A 443 18.24 -3.71 15.36
CA ALA A 443 19.21 -2.67 15.07
C ALA A 443 19.37 -2.46 13.56
N SER A 444 19.77 -1.27 13.13
CA SER A 444 20.06 -1.00 11.71
C SER A 444 21.19 -1.87 11.17
N ARG A 445 22.15 -2.28 12.02
CA ARG A 445 23.16 -3.31 11.68
C ARG A 445 22.60 -4.71 11.37
N GLN A 446 21.30 -4.93 11.58
CA GLN A 446 20.53 -6.15 11.33
C GLN A 446 19.39 -5.91 10.32
N GLY A 447 19.37 -4.73 9.67
CA GLY A 447 18.37 -4.36 8.66
C GLY A 447 18.87 -4.65 7.23
N TRP A 448 17.98 -5.24 6.44
CA TRP A 448 18.23 -5.70 5.08
C TRP A 448 17.04 -5.37 4.16
N LEU A 449 17.32 -5.21 2.87
CA LEU A 449 16.34 -5.00 1.81
C LEU A 449 16.68 -5.89 0.61
N ALA A 450 15.69 -6.66 0.16
CA ALA A 450 15.74 -7.44 -1.06
C ALA A 450 15.33 -6.57 -2.26
N GLY A 451 16.22 -6.41 -3.23
CA GLY A 451 15.93 -5.59 -4.41
C GLY A 451 17.17 -5.36 -5.27
N ASN A 452 16.98 -5.29 -6.59
CA ASN A 452 18.08 -5.07 -7.53
C ASN A 452 18.47 -3.60 -7.68
N ASN A 453 17.57 -2.67 -7.35
CA ASN A 453 17.87 -1.24 -7.19
C ASN A 453 18.40 -1.01 -5.78
N THR A 454 19.72 -0.84 -5.63
CA THR A 454 20.39 -0.77 -4.31
C THR A 454 20.86 0.63 -3.94
N GLU A 455 20.59 1.65 -4.75
CA GLU A 455 20.90 3.03 -4.38
C GLU A 455 19.85 3.56 -3.37
N PRO A 456 20.27 4.19 -2.25
CA PRO A 456 19.35 4.79 -1.31
C PRO A 456 18.43 5.82 -1.98
N PHE A 457 17.12 5.65 -1.83
CA PHE A 457 16.13 6.56 -2.41
C PHE A 457 16.23 7.93 -1.74
N VAL A 458 16.47 8.99 -2.53
CA VAL A 458 16.67 10.36 -2.01
C VAL A 458 15.42 11.19 -2.25
N THR A 459 14.76 11.63 -1.18
CA THR A 459 13.51 12.38 -1.25
C THR A 459 13.32 13.33 -0.07
N SER A 460 12.26 14.14 -0.08
CA SER A 460 11.76 14.85 1.09
C SER A 460 10.75 13.99 1.85
N ILE A 461 10.80 14.09 3.19
CA ILE A 461 9.84 13.44 4.08
C ILE A 461 8.86 14.52 4.56
N VAL A 462 7.62 14.45 4.09
CA VAL A 462 6.53 15.32 4.54
C VAL A 462 5.93 14.74 5.82
N GLY A 463 5.52 15.60 6.75
CA GLY A 463 4.92 15.23 8.03
C GLY A 463 3.71 16.08 8.40
N PHE A 464 3.56 16.34 9.70
CA PHE A 464 2.47 17.15 10.24
C PHE A 464 2.31 18.50 9.53
N ASN A 465 1.07 18.91 9.29
CA ASN A 465 0.72 20.15 8.59
C ASN A 465 1.32 20.30 7.18
N ASP A 466 1.72 19.20 6.54
CA ASP A 466 2.37 19.18 5.22
C ASP A 466 3.74 19.89 5.20
N LEU A 467 4.37 19.95 6.38
CA LEU A 467 5.73 20.47 6.58
C LEU A 467 6.77 19.38 6.26
N CYS A 468 7.95 19.79 5.80
CA CYS A 468 9.05 18.90 5.45
C CYS A 468 10.05 18.76 6.60
N MET A 469 10.53 17.54 6.81
CA MET A 469 11.63 17.25 7.71
C MET A 469 12.92 17.93 7.21
N GLN A 470 13.60 18.69 8.08
CA GLN A 470 14.84 19.40 7.75
C GLN A 470 15.96 19.08 8.74
N ALA A 471 17.17 18.86 8.22
CA ALA A 471 18.39 18.75 9.01
C ALA A 471 18.91 20.14 9.42
N ASN A 472 19.25 20.31 10.70
CA ASN A 472 19.73 21.56 11.29
C ASN A 472 20.93 21.24 12.20
N GLY A 473 22.07 20.92 11.61
CA GLY A 473 23.26 20.44 12.34
C GLY A 473 23.02 19.07 12.95
N ASP A 474 23.15 18.97 14.28
CA ASP A 474 22.87 17.73 15.03
C ASP A 474 21.36 17.52 15.31
N ALA A 475 20.52 18.52 15.01
CA ALA A 475 19.07 18.48 15.28
C ALA A 475 18.25 18.28 13.99
N MET A 476 17.00 17.83 14.15
CA MET A 476 16.02 17.69 13.08
C MET A 476 14.64 18.13 13.58
N TRP A 477 13.92 18.88 12.75
CA TRP A 477 12.51 19.21 12.95
C TRP A 477 11.80 19.50 11.62
N VAL A 478 10.49 19.68 11.66
CA VAL A 478 9.67 19.99 10.47
C VAL A 478 9.53 21.50 10.25
N VAL A 479 9.68 21.95 9.02
CA VAL A 479 9.54 23.36 8.58
C VAL A 479 8.83 23.42 7.22
N GLU A 480 8.55 24.60 6.68
CA GLU A 480 7.92 24.71 5.36
C GLU A 480 8.75 24.00 4.26
N CYS A 481 8.08 23.20 3.44
CA CYS A 481 8.68 22.48 2.31
C CYS A 481 9.21 23.45 1.25
N GLU A 482 10.45 23.25 0.82
CA GLU A 482 11.08 23.98 -0.27
C GLU A 482 11.98 23.05 -1.10
N SER A 483 11.62 22.85 -2.38
CA SER A 483 12.28 21.86 -3.26
C SER A 483 13.76 22.14 -3.56
N SER A 484 14.18 23.41 -3.45
CA SER A 484 15.57 23.86 -3.55
C SER A 484 16.44 23.42 -2.38
N LYS A 485 15.90 23.31 -1.16
CA LYS A 485 16.68 23.01 0.05
C LYS A 485 17.27 21.60 -0.02
N ALA A 486 18.57 21.50 0.22
CA ALA A 486 19.29 20.23 0.22
C ALA A 486 19.25 19.55 1.61
N GLU A 487 19.00 20.35 2.65
CA GLU A 487 18.83 19.98 4.04
C GLU A 487 17.46 19.30 4.31
N GLN A 488 16.52 19.46 3.36
CA GLN A 488 15.22 18.78 3.33
C GLN A 488 15.23 17.50 2.49
N LYS A 489 16.41 17.05 2.03
CA LYS A 489 16.59 15.81 1.27
C LYS A 489 17.21 14.75 2.16
N TRP A 490 16.56 13.60 2.17
CA TRP A 490 16.87 12.45 3.01
C TRP A 490 17.11 11.24 2.13
N ALA A 491 18.22 10.55 2.35
CA ALA A 491 18.52 9.27 1.76
C ALA A 491 17.95 8.17 2.65
N LEU A 492 17.03 7.37 2.10
CA LEU A 492 16.40 6.24 2.79
C LEU A 492 17.21 4.98 2.47
N TYR A 493 17.89 4.44 3.49
CA TYR A 493 18.83 3.34 3.31
C TYR A 493 18.15 1.96 3.43
N PRO A 494 18.73 0.92 2.81
CA PRO A 494 18.22 -0.45 2.88
C PRO A 494 18.29 -1.04 4.30
N ASP A 495 19.20 -0.57 5.15
CA ASP A 495 19.25 -0.91 6.59
C ASP A 495 18.13 -0.30 7.45
N GLY A 496 17.25 0.51 6.84
CA GLY A 496 16.17 1.22 7.53
C GLY A 496 16.63 2.52 8.21
N SER A 497 17.88 2.95 8.04
CA SER A 497 18.30 4.27 8.48
C SER A 497 17.83 5.37 7.53
N ILE A 498 17.52 6.53 8.11
CA ILE A 498 17.19 7.77 7.42
C ILE A 498 18.40 8.69 7.58
N ARG A 499 18.98 9.19 6.48
CA ARG A 499 20.25 9.93 6.51
C ARG A 499 20.14 11.28 5.78
N PRO A 500 20.72 12.38 6.28
CA PRO A 500 20.80 13.63 5.51
C PRO A 500 21.46 13.39 4.15
N HIS A 501 20.93 13.98 3.08
CA HIS A 501 21.47 13.75 1.74
C HIS A 501 22.92 14.24 1.57
N GLN A 502 23.26 15.35 2.22
CA GLN A 502 24.59 15.98 2.23
C GLN A 502 25.62 15.25 3.11
N ASP A 503 25.17 14.55 4.16
CA ASP A 503 26.03 13.83 5.10
C ASP A 503 25.46 12.43 5.40
N ARG A 504 25.97 11.46 4.63
CA ARG A 504 25.51 10.07 4.63
C ARG A 504 26.16 9.18 5.69
N ASP A 505 27.10 9.72 6.46
CA ASP A 505 27.68 9.02 7.62
C ASP A 505 26.89 9.32 8.91
N ARG A 506 25.87 10.17 8.80
CA ARG A 506 24.94 10.52 9.87
C ARG A 506 23.54 9.94 9.65
N CYS A 507 22.93 9.54 10.76
CA CYS A 507 21.67 8.81 10.84
C CYS A 507 20.71 9.53 11.78
N LEU A 508 19.44 9.50 11.40
CA LEU A 508 18.32 9.88 12.26
C LEU A 508 18.22 8.88 13.41
N THR A 509 18.42 9.36 14.64
CA THR A 509 18.74 8.55 15.81
C THR A 509 17.90 8.99 17.01
N SER A 510 17.18 8.08 17.67
CA SER A 510 16.60 8.38 18.99
C SER A 510 17.71 8.58 20.04
N THR A 511 17.67 9.66 20.80
CA THR A 511 18.69 9.98 21.83
C THR A 511 18.77 8.91 22.92
N ASP A 512 17.62 8.32 23.25
CA ASP A 512 17.47 7.15 24.10
C ASP A 512 16.26 6.36 23.59
N ASN A 513 16.50 5.16 23.05
CA ASN A 513 15.45 4.36 22.44
C ASN A 513 14.55 3.64 23.46
N HIS A 514 14.87 3.70 24.76
CA HIS A 514 14.10 3.10 25.85
C HIS A 514 13.15 4.09 26.52
N SER A 515 13.38 5.40 26.36
CA SER A 515 12.56 6.45 26.97
C SER A 515 11.47 6.97 26.02
N GLN A 516 10.20 6.76 26.37
CA GLN A 516 9.08 7.44 25.71
C GLN A 516 9.27 8.96 25.77
N GLY A 517 9.03 9.64 24.64
CA GLY A 517 9.21 11.09 24.52
C GLY A 517 10.66 11.53 24.30
N SER A 518 11.60 10.60 24.14
CA SER A 518 12.98 10.92 23.76
C SER A 518 13.03 11.60 22.39
N ILE A 519 13.91 12.59 22.26
CA ILE A 519 14.05 13.41 21.05
C ILE A 519 14.86 12.65 20.01
N ILE A 520 14.40 12.73 18.77
CA ILE A 520 15.08 12.20 17.60
C ILE A 520 16.04 13.26 17.07
N ILE A 521 17.32 12.93 17.00
CA ILE A 521 18.43 13.79 16.59
C ILE A 521 19.12 13.22 15.35
N ILE A 522 20.07 13.96 14.80
CA ILE A 522 21.00 13.47 13.78
C ILE A 522 22.30 13.11 14.50
N SER A 523 22.75 11.85 14.43
CA SER A 523 23.99 11.37 15.07
C SER A 523 24.78 10.46 14.13
N SER A 524 25.98 10.01 14.51
CA SER A 524 26.78 9.11 13.66
C SER A 524 26.07 7.76 13.43
N CYS A 525 26.09 7.25 12.19
CA CYS A 525 25.64 5.89 11.86
C CYS A 525 26.58 4.77 12.37
N SER A 526 27.73 5.12 12.95
CA SER A 526 28.75 4.15 13.37
C SER A 526 28.25 3.06 14.34
N PRO A 527 27.37 3.33 15.32
CA PRO A 527 26.81 2.28 16.18
C PRO A 527 25.96 1.27 15.39
N GLY A 528 25.16 1.74 14.43
CA GLY A 528 24.18 0.93 13.70
C GLY A 528 23.12 0.36 14.64
N SER A 529 22.62 1.17 15.58
CA SER A 529 21.80 0.76 16.73
C SER A 529 20.31 0.61 16.42
N GLU A 530 19.54 0.23 17.44
CA GLU A 530 18.08 0.09 17.48
C GLU A 530 17.37 1.41 17.20
N GLY A 531 17.83 2.50 17.83
CA GLY A 531 17.29 3.84 17.61
C GLY A 531 17.61 4.45 16.25
N GLN A 532 18.27 3.72 15.35
CA GLN A 532 18.67 4.15 14.00
C GLN A 532 17.94 3.41 12.87
N ARG A 533 17.05 2.45 13.20
CA ARG A 533 16.23 1.73 12.23
C ARG A 533 14.78 2.18 12.30
N TRP A 534 14.22 2.52 11.15
CA TRP A 534 12.89 3.09 10.99
C TRP A 534 12.17 2.42 9.82
N VAL A 535 10.86 2.18 9.98
CA VAL A 535 10.01 1.58 8.95
C VAL A 535 8.86 2.54 8.64
N PHE A 536 8.66 2.84 7.35
CA PHE A 536 7.52 3.61 6.89
C PHE A 536 6.32 2.65 6.74
N MET A 537 5.32 2.84 7.58
CA MET A 537 4.18 1.94 7.72
C MET A 537 3.06 2.28 6.73
N ASN A 538 2.22 1.30 6.38
CA ASN A 538 1.06 1.58 5.53
C ASN A 538 0.00 2.46 6.20
N ASP A 539 -0.03 2.56 7.53
CA ASP A 539 -0.91 3.53 8.21
C ASP A 539 -0.38 4.99 8.07
N GLY A 540 0.81 5.19 7.51
CA GLY A 540 1.47 6.48 7.37
C GLY A 540 2.34 6.88 8.57
N THR A 541 2.58 6.01 9.55
CA THR A 541 3.56 6.29 10.62
C THR A 541 4.99 5.93 10.21
N ILE A 542 5.98 6.46 10.94
CA ILE A 542 7.36 5.96 10.91
C ILE A 542 7.61 5.26 12.23
N LEU A 543 7.72 3.93 12.19
CA LEU A 543 7.84 3.03 13.34
C LEU A 543 9.30 2.73 13.66
N ASN A 544 9.66 2.71 14.95
CA ASN A 544 10.86 2.04 15.44
C ASN A 544 10.53 0.61 15.90
N LEU A 545 11.07 -0.39 15.20
CA LEU A 545 10.74 -1.80 15.43
C LEU A 545 11.09 -2.30 16.84
N LYS A 546 12.11 -1.75 17.50
CA LYS A 546 12.56 -2.26 18.80
C LYS A 546 11.66 -1.87 19.97
N ASN A 547 11.11 -0.67 19.96
CA ASN A 547 10.29 -0.15 21.06
C ASN A 547 8.80 -0.04 20.74
N GLY A 548 8.39 -0.26 19.47
CA GLY A 548 6.99 -0.15 19.04
C GLY A 548 6.45 1.28 19.03
N LEU A 549 7.32 2.29 19.16
CA LEU A 549 6.95 3.70 19.15
C LEU A 549 7.11 4.32 17.76
N VAL A 550 6.31 5.34 17.48
CA VAL A 550 6.29 6.06 16.20
C VAL A 550 6.91 7.46 16.33
N MET A 551 7.39 8.00 15.21
CA MET A 551 7.81 9.41 15.12
C MET A 551 6.61 10.35 15.29
N ASP A 552 6.74 11.31 16.21
CA ASP A 552 5.69 12.24 16.61
C ASP A 552 6.21 13.68 16.64
N VAL A 553 5.50 14.61 15.99
CA VAL A 553 5.74 16.06 16.17
C VAL A 553 5.17 16.48 17.52
N LYS A 554 6.07 16.77 18.46
CA LYS A 554 5.76 16.91 19.89
C LYS A 554 4.59 17.86 20.13
N GLY A 555 3.54 17.36 20.78
CA GLY A 555 2.37 18.17 21.14
C GLY A 555 1.56 18.70 19.95
N SER A 556 1.81 18.21 18.73
CA SER A 556 1.31 18.82 17.47
C SER A 556 1.77 20.28 17.26
N ASP A 557 2.93 20.65 17.81
CA ASP A 557 3.48 22.01 17.73
C ASP A 557 4.89 22.03 17.08
N PRO A 558 4.98 22.37 15.79
CA PRO A 558 6.26 22.53 15.09
C PRO A 558 7.22 23.54 15.72
N SER A 559 6.71 24.56 16.43
CA SER A 559 7.53 25.64 17.00
C SER A 559 8.42 25.18 18.17
N LEU A 560 8.11 24.01 18.75
CA LEU A 560 8.96 23.37 19.76
C LEU A 560 10.25 22.79 19.17
N HIS A 561 10.37 22.69 17.84
CA HIS A 561 11.52 22.13 17.12
C HIS A 561 11.95 20.74 17.63
N GLN A 562 10.98 19.91 18.02
CA GLN A 562 11.20 18.58 18.61
C GLN A 562 10.33 17.52 17.94
N ILE A 563 10.98 16.56 17.28
CA ILE A 563 10.38 15.29 16.91
C ILE A 563 10.80 14.26 17.96
N ILE A 564 9.85 13.45 18.42
CA ILE A 564 10.05 12.49 19.51
C ILE A 564 9.60 11.09 19.10
N ILE A 565 10.00 10.07 19.86
CA ILE A 565 9.35 8.76 19.85
C ILE A 565 8.16 8.74 20.81
N TRP A 566 6.98 8.34 20.34
CA TRP A 566 5.74 8.31 21.12
C TRP A 566 4.85 7.11 20.76
N PRO A 567 3.96 6.63 21.65
CA PRO A 567 2.99 5.60 21.29
C PRO A 567 2.09 6.04 20.14
N ALA A 568 1.64 5.09 19.31
CA ALA A 568 0.71 5.36 18.24
C ALA A 568 -0.63 5.91 18.81
N THR A 569 -1.04 7.08 18.33
CA THR A 569 -2.29 7.77 18.71
C THR A 569 -3.27 7.93 17.56
N GLY A 570 -2.87 7.56 16.34
CA GLY A 570 -3.64 7.79 15.11
C GLY A 570 -3.75 9.26 14.68
N LYS A 571 -3.19 10.20 15.45
CA LYS A 571 -3.31 11.64 15.19
C LYS A 571 -2.48 12.11 14.00
N PRO A 572 -2.84 13.24 13.35
CA PRO A 572 -2.11 13.78 12.21
C PRO A 572 -0.64 14.14 12.49
N ASN A 573 -0.25 14.39 13.75
CA ASN A 573 1.13 14.71 14.12
C ASN A 573 2.09 13.51 14.09
N GLN A 574 1.58 12.32 13.78
CA GLN A 574 2.33 11.07 13.60
C GLN A 574 2.27 10.55 12.16
N LYS A 575 1.69 11.32 11.22
CA LYS A 575 1.56 10.93 9.82
C LYS A 575 2.69 11.55 9.00
N TRP A 576 3.32 10.72 8.18
CA TRP A 576 4.52 11.01 7.40
C TRP A 576 4.43 10.35 6.02
N LEU A 577 5.09 10.94 5.03
CA LEU A 577 5.16 10.42 3.67
C LEU A 577 6.54 10.70 3.04
N PRO A 578 7.29 9.68 2.61
CA PRO A 578 8.42 9.88 1.70
C PRO A 578 7.87 10.17 0.31
N LEU A 579 8.18 11.34 -0.25
CA LEU A 579 7.67 11.74 -1.57
C LEU A 579 8.32 10.91 -2.70
N LEU A 580 7.65 10.78 -3.84
CA LEU A 580 8.11 10.04 -5.02
C LEU A 580 8.84 10.91 -6.06
#